data_AF-A0AAN0K0G8-F1
#
_entry.id   AF-A0AAN0K0G8-F1
#
_cell.length_a   1.000
_cell.length_b   1.000
_cell.length_c   1.000
_cell.angle_alpha   90.00
_cell.angle_beta   90.00
_cell.angle_gamma   90.00
#
_symmetry.space_group_name_H-M   'P 1'
#
loop_
_entity.id
_entity.type
_entity.pdbx_description
1 polymer ?
#
loop_
_entity_poly.entity_id
_entity_poly.type
_entity_poly.pdbx_seq_one_letter_code
_entity_poly.pdbx_strand_id
1 'polypeptide(L)'
;MGTSGCQQLCFNTNGSYYCQCNTGYKLMNDNSSCDDINECIVDPGVCPLRSNCINTLGSYQCNCIDGYQMNNTGMCIDIDECVSGTHS
;
A
#
# COMPACT_ATOMS: atom_id res chain seq x y z
N MET A 1 -28.06 -7.50 -8.05
CA MET A 1 -26.99 -6.96 -8.91
C MET A 1 -25.86 -7.97 -8.87
N GLY A 2 -25.78 -8.83 -9.90
CA GLY A 2 -24.92 -10.01 -9.88
C GLY A 2 -23.54 -9.68 -10.47
N THR A 3 -22.52 -9.80 -9.64
CA THR A 3 -21.10 -9.78 -10.04
C THR A 3 -20.82 -11.03 -10.86
N SER A 4 -20.87 -10.93 -12.18
CA SER A 4 -20.52 -12.04 -13.09
C SER A 4 -19.02 -12.30 -13.00
N GLY A 5 -18.62 -13.21 -12.11
CA GLY A 5 -17.30 -13.85 -12.09
C GLY A 5 -16.12 -13.05 -11.50
N CYS A 6 -16.12 -11.72 -11.55
CA CYS A 6 -14.97 -10.91 -11.07
C CYS A 6 -15.08 -10.55 -9.57
N GLN A 7 -13.96 -10.59 -8.85
CA GLN A 7 -13.88 -10.18 -7.44
C GLN A 7 -14.00 -8.66 -7.26
N GLN A 8 -13.40 -7.85 -8.14
CA GLN A 8 -13.37 -6.38 -8.01
C GLN A 8 -13.99 -5.69 -9.22
N LEU A 9 -13.25 -5.49 -10.32
CA LEU A 9 -13.71 -4.77 -11.49
C LEU A 9 -14.02 -5.73 -12.65
N CYS A 10 -15.11 -5.47 -13.36
CA CYS A 10 -15.52 -6.23 -14.55
C CYS A 10 -15.70 -5.28 -15.73
N PHE A 11 -15.04 -5.60 -16.85
CA PHE A 11 -15.08 -4.81 -18.07
C PHE A 11 -15.68 -5.64 -19.20
N ASN A 12 -16.83 -5.19 -19.72
CA ASN A 12 -17.47 -5.84 -20.86
C ASN A 12 -16.72 -5.51 -22.15
N THR A 13 -16.55 -6.52 -23.00
CA THR A 13 -16.02 -6.39 -24.36
C THR A 13 -17.05 -6.91 -25.36
N ASN A 14 -16.84 -6.69 -26.66
CA ASN A 14 -17.77 -7.19 -27.66
C ASN A 14 -17.71 -8.73 -27.69
N GLY A 15 -18.75 -9.38 -27.15
CA GLY A 15 -18.86 -10.83 -27.07
C GLY A 15 -18.22 -11.49 -25.84
N SER A 16 -17.64 -10.74 -24.90
CA SER A 16 -17.00 -11.29 -23.69
C SER A 16 -16.90 -10.26 -22.55
N TYR A 17 -16.12 -10.57 -21.52
CA TYR A 17 -15.70 -9.66 -20.45
C TYR A 17 -14.30 -10.04 -19.96
N TYR A 18 -13.63 -9.13 -19.26
CA TYR A 18 -12.43 -9.44 -18.49
C TYR A 18 -12.49 -8.77 -17.12
N CYS A 19 -11.81 -9.36 -16.15
CA CYS A 19 -11.69 -8.82 -14.80
C CYS A 19 -10.42 -7.97 -14.67
N GLN A 20 -10.49 -6.95 -13.83
CA GLN A 20 -9.34 -6.17 -13.40
C GLN A 20 -9.42 -5.93 -11.90
N CYS A 21 -8.29 -5.66 -11.29
CA CYS A 21 -8.20 -5.30 -9.89
C CYS A 21 -7.99 -3.79 -9.73
N ASN A 22 -8.44 -3.27 -8.59
CA ASN A 22 -8.13 -1.91 -8.15
C ASN A 22 -6.61 -1.75 -7.98
N THR A 23 -6.15 -0.49 -7.97
CA THR A 23 -4.76 -0.17 -7.61
C THR A 23 -4.38 -0.81 -6.27
N GLY A 24 -3.17 -1.36 -6.17
CA GLY A 24 -2.71 -2.12 -5.00
C GLY A 24 -3.04 -3.61 -5.05
N TYR A 25 -3.68 -4.11 -6.12
CA TYR A 25 -4.01 -5.53 -6.27
C TYR A 25 -3.54 -6.08 -7.63
N LYS A 26 -3.19 -7.37 -7.65
CA LYS A 26 -2.84 -8.12 -8.86
C LYS A 26 -3.92 -9.14 -9.19
N LEU A 27 -4.20 -9.29 -10.48
CA LEU A 27 -5.11 -10.33 -10.97
C LEU A 27 -4.44 -11.70 -10.84
N MET A 28 -5.13 -12.65 -10.24
CA MET A 28 -4.65 -14.03 -10.09
C MET A 28 -4.77 -14.82 -11.40
N ASN A 29 -4.17 -16.02 -11.41
CA ASN A 29 -4.17 -16.94 -12.56
C ASN A 29 -5.56 -17.51 -12.92
N ASP A 30 -6.56 -17.30 -12.06
CA ASP A 30 -7.95 -17.64 -12.35
C ASP A 30 -8.66 -16.56 -13.19
N ASN A 31 -7.97 -15.45 -13.50
CA ASN A 31 -8.47 -14.30 -14.23
C ASN A 31 -9.70 -13.61 -13.59
N SER A 32 -9.96 -13.87 -12.30
CA SER A 32 -11.14 -13.37 -11.60
C SER A 32 -10.83 -12.79 -10.22
N SER A 33 -9.89 -13.40 -9.50
CA SER A 33 -9.55 -13.02 -8.14
C SER A 33 -8.45 -11.96 -8.11
N CYS A 34 -8.47 -11.16 -7.06
CA CYS A 34 -7.56 -10.05 -6.84
C CYS A 34 -6.83 -10.25 -5.52
N ASP A 35 -5.53 -10.48 -5.64
CA ASP A 35 -4.61 -10.58 -4.51
C ASP A 35 -3.99 -9.23 -4.22
N ASP A 36 -3.90 -8.90 -2.95
CA ASP A 36 -3.20 -7.72 -2.48
C ASP A 36 -1.72 -7.76 -2.88
N ILE A 37 -1.19 -6.65 -3.37
CA ILE A 37 0.22 -6.51 -3.68
C ILE A 37 0.91 -6.05 -2.42
N ASN A 38 1.78 -6.88 -1.86
CA ASN A 38 2.59 -6.45 -0.73
C ASN A 38 3.74 -5.55 -1.20
N GLU A 39 3.53 -4.24 -1.18
CA GLU A 39 4.52 -3.27 -1.66
C GLU A 39 5.81 -3.30 -0.84
N CYS A 40 5.73 -3.64 0.46
CA CYS A 40 6.91 -3.76 1.33
C CYS A 40 7.88 -4.87 0.88
N ILE A 41 7.39 -5.90 0.18
CA ILE A 41 8.21 -6.99 -0.36
C ILE A 41 8.63 -6.70 -1.80
N VAL A 42 7.71 -6.15 -2.59
CA VAL A 42 7.93 -5.89 -4.02
C VAL A 42 8.92 -4.74 -4.23
N ASP A 43 8.83 -3.70 -3.41
CA ASP A 43 9.72 -2.54 -3.43
C ASP A 43 10.22 -2.22 -2.02
N PRO A 44 11.41 -2.73 -1.63
CA PRO A 44 12.03 -2.41 -0.34
C PRO A 44 12.32 -0.91 -0.13
N GLY A 45 12.34 -0.11 -1.21
CA GLY A 45 12.54 1.34 -1.18
C GLY A 45 11.25 2.16 -1.16
N VAL A 46 10.09 1.51 -1.08
CA VAL A 46 8.78 2.17 -1.16
C VAL A 46 8.53 3.15 -0.01
N CYS A 47 9.18 2.90 1.13
CA CYS A 47 9.10 3.74 2.33
C CYS A 47 10.41 4.53 2.55
N PRO A 48 10.33 5.72 3.18
CA PRO A 48 11.50 6.55 3.45
C PRO A 48 12.50 5.84 4.39
N LEU A 49 13.77 6.28 4.34
CA LEU A 49 14.76 5.82 5.30
C LEU A 49 14.28 6.04 6.75
N ARG A 50 14.68 5.14 7.65
CA ARG A 50 14.29 5.19 9.08
C ARG A 50 12.78 5.09 9.29
N SER A 51 12.11 4.29 8.47
CA SER A 51 10.72 3.91 8.63
C SER A 51 10.53 2.40 8.47
N ASN A 52 9.45 1.89 9.06
CA ASN A 52 8.96 0.55 8.88
C ASN A 52 7.81 0.57 7.85
N CYS A 53 7.89 -0.33 6.87
CA CYS A 53 6.80 -0.56 5.93
C CYS A 53 5.81 -1.57 6.52
N ILE A 54 4.53 -1.24 6.47
CA ILE A 54 3.42 -2.09 6.90
C ILE A 54 2.47 -2.26 5.72
N ASN A 55 2.31 -3.50 5.26
CA ASN A 55 1.39 -3.82 4.20
C ASN A 55 -0.07 -3.72 4.68
N THR A 56 -0.96 -3.16 3.87
CA THR A 56 -2.40 -3.06 4.14
C THR A 56 -3.20 -3.52 2.93
N LEU A 57 -4.50 -3.79 3.08
CA LEU A 57 -5.29 -4.24 1.93
C LEU A 57 -5.49 -3.09 0.93
N GLY A 58 -4.85 -3.20 -0.24
CA GLY A 58 -4.90 -2.28 -1.36
C GLY A 58 -3.90 -1.13 -1.28
N SER A 59 -3.01 -1.12 -0.30
CA SER A 59 -1.99 -0.09 -0.11
C SER A 59 -0.95 -0.49 0.94
N TYR A 60 -0.09 0.44 1.31
CA TYR A 60 0.87 0.28 2.38
C TYR A 60 0.94 1.54 3.25
N GLN A 61 1.48 1.38 4.45
CA GLN A 61 1.75 2.48 5.37
C GLN A 61 3.23 2.48 5.75
N CYS A 62 3.81 3.67 5.78
CA CYS A 62 5.18 3.87 6.25
C CYS A 62 5.13 4.60 7.59
N ASN A 63 5.62 3.95 8.65
CA ASN A 63 5.70 4.54 9.98
C ASN A 63 7.16 4.81 10.31
N CYS A 64 7.48 6.04 10.69
CA CYS A 64 8.82 6.35 11.20
C CYS A 64 9.14 5.47 12.41
N ILE A 65 10.40 5.04 12.53
CA ILE A 65 10.87 4.31 13.71
C ILE A 65 10.86 5.23 14.94
N ASP A 66 10.92 4.64 16.13
CA ASP A 66 10.95 5.42 17.38
C ASP A 66 12.09 6.45 17.38
N GLY A 67 11.80 7.67 17.84
CA GLY A 67 12.71 8.83 17.77
C GLY A 67 12.66 9.59 16.44
N TYR A 68 11.84 9.18 15.47
CA TYR A 68 11.69 9.86 14.18
C TYR A 68 10.25 10.30 13.92
N GLN A 69 10.09 11.45 13.27
CA GLN A 69 8.81 11.98 12.81
C GLN A 69 8.82 12.28 11.32
N MET A 70 7.66 12.13 10.69
CA MET A 70 7.50 12.43 9.28
C MET A 70 7.43 13.94 9.07
N ASN A 71 8.31 14.48 8.25
CA ASN A 71 8.30 15.89 7.89
C ASN A 71 7.32 16.16 6.72
N ASN A 72 7.18 17.43 6.34
CA ASN A 72 6.31 17.85 5.22
C ASN A 72 6.76 17.33 3.84
N THR A 73 7.96 16.76 3.74
CA THR A 73 8.47 16.15 2.50
C THR A 73 8.29 14.63 2.49
N GLY A 74 7.64 14.05 3.50
CA GLY A 74 7.43 12.61 3.62
C GLY A 74 8.67 11.82 4.06
N MET A 75 9.67 12.47 4.65
CA MET A 75 10.87 11.81 5.18
C MET A 75 10.82 11.73 6.70
N CYS A 76 11.34 10.64 7.26
CA CYS A 76 11.51 10.48 8.69
C CYS A 76 12.77 11.21 9.15
N ILE A 77 12.57 12.29 9.89
CA ILE A 77 13.63 13.09 10.50
C ILE A 77 13.65 12.87 12.00
N ASP A 78 14.84 12.98 12.57
CA ASP A 78 15.08 12.84 14.00
C ASP A 78 14.19 13.85 14.74
N ILE A 79 13.46 13.38 15.74
CA ILE A 79 12.72 14.26 16.64
C ILE A 79 13.77 14.84 17.58
N ASP A 80 13.97 16.15 17.58
CA ASP A 80 14.75 16.76 18.65
C ASP A 80 13.89 16.74 19.92
N GLU A 81 14.10 15.74 20.77
CA GLU A 81 13.33 15.59 22.01
C GLU A 81 13.64 16.70 23.03
N CYS A 82 14.77 17.41 22.89
CA CYS A 82 15.10 18.58 23.71
C CYS A 82 14.20 19.77 23.38
N VAL A 83 13.86 19.93 22.10
CA VAL A 83 12.94 20.98 21.63
C VAL A 83 11.48 20.55 21.79
N SER A 84 11.19 19.25 21.64
CA SER A 84 9.84 18.70 21.74
C SER A 84 9.37 18.46 23.17
N GLY A 85 10.27 18.52 24.16
CA GLY A 85 9.97 18.35 25.58
C GLY A 85 9.58 16.91 25.95
N THR A 86 9.96 15.94 25.12
CA THR A 86 9.60 14.51 25.28
C THR A 86 10.70 13.69 25.97
N HIS A 87 11.85 14.30 26.25
CA HIS A 87 12.94 13.70 27.04
C HIS A 87 13.28 14.63 28.22
N SER A 88 13.10 14.14 29.45
CA SER A 88 13.29 14.87 30.72
C SER A 88 14.38 14.24 31.57
#